data_AF-A0A2N1DWD3-F1
#
_entry.id   AF-A0A2N1DWD3-F1
#
_cell.length_a   1.000
_cell.length_b   1.000
_cell.length_c   1.000
_cell.angle_alpha   90.00
_cell.angle_beta   90.00
_cell.angle_gamma   90.00
#
_symmetry.space_group_name_H-M   'P 1'
#
loop_
_entity.id
_entity.type
_entity.pdbx_description
1 polymer ?
#
loop_
_entity_poly.entity_id
_entity_poly.type
_entity_poly.pdbx_seq_one_letter_code
_entity_poly.pdbx_strand_id
1 'polypeptide(L)'
;MAWSAHYRAYGQIARLDVGKIDNPLRFQGQYYDQESGLHYNRHRYYHPDIGRYLTPDPVKLAGGINAYQYVPNPTGWVDPLGLSFNCPGLGTKSPTCSSPAEPDIPNISRRGAFREAKRDANIPMSQQPDKVADAKSGLEKQYGTVKMSDINQRSILDSLGKPTNTRVYQYTRADGSIVLIQDHSAGHVFGDTNKKGDQGAHFNLRPIATPRTGSVPGTKDHYPFRKKNEILE
;
A
#
# COMPACT_ATOMS: atom_id res chain seq x y z
N MET A 1 13.16 -26.15 -37.20
CA MET A 1 11.95 -25.89 -36.40
C MET A 1 11.54 -27.18 -35.71
N ALA A 2 11.58 -27.23 -34.37
CA ALA A 2 11.30 -28.44 -33.57
C ALA A 2 9.88 -28.42 -32.97
N TRP A 3 9.29 -27.24 -32.78
CA TRP A 3 7.95 -27.06 -32.23
C TRP A 3 7.29 -25.79 -32.81
N SER A 4 5.96 -25.81 -33.02
CA SER A 4 5.16 -24.69 -33.54
C SER A 4 3.68 -24.86 -33.28
N ALA A 5 3.01 -23.79 -32.84
CA ALA A 5 1.57 -23.78 -32.65
C ALA A 5 0.95 -22.41 -32.92
N HIS A 6 -0.32 -22.42 -33.30
CA HIS A 6 -1.21 -21.26 -33.33
C HIS A 6 -2.05 -21.22 -32.06
N TYR A 7 -2.12 -20.05 -31.44
CA TYR A 7 -2.88 -19.81 -30.22
C TYR A 7 -4.14 -19.01 -30.51
N ARG A 8 -5.21 -19.28 -29.76
CA ARG A 8 -6.34 -18.35 -29.62
C ARG A 8 -5.93 -17.18 -28.74
N ALA A 9 -6.75 -16.12 -28.73
CA ALA A 9 -6.48 -14.89 -27.98
C ALA A 9 -6.14 -15.13 -26.49
N TYR A 10 -6.72 -16.16 -25.87
CA TYR A 10 -6.53 -16.49 -24.45
C TYR A 10 -5.54 -17.66 -24.21
N GLY A 11 -4.70 -18.00 -25.18
CA GLY A 11 -3.60 -18.95 -24.96
C GLY A 11 -3.96 -20.43 -25.11
N GLN A 12 -5.19 -20.75 -25.51
CA GLN A 12 -5.54 -22.10 -25.96
C GLN A 12 -4.83 -22.40 -27.28
N ILE A 13 -4.20 -23.57 -27.41
CA ILE A 13 -3.63 -24.02 -28.68
C ILE A 13 -4.79 -24.32 -29.64
N ALA A 14 -4.92 -23.52 -30.70
CA ALA A 14 -5.90 -23.73 -31.76
C ALA A 14 -5.43 -24.83 -32.72
N ARG A 15 -4.12 -24.88 -32.98
CA ARG A 15 -3.49 -25.83 -33.91
C ARG A 15 -2.02 -26.02 -33.54
N LEU A 16 -1.55 -27.25 -33.52
CA LEU A 16 -0.14 -27.61 -33.38
C LEU A 16 0.39 -28.05 -34.76
N ASP A 17 1.31 -27.30 -35.35
CA ASP A 17 1.86 -27.61 -36.68
C ASP A 17 3.06 -28.55 -36.60
N VAL A 18 3.89 -28.36 -35.57
CA VAL A 18 5.12 -29.13 -35.37
C VAL A 18 5.25 -29.45 -33.87
N GLY A 19 5.43 -30.72 -33.53
CA GLY A 19 5.59 -31.19 -32.15
C GLY A 19 6.63 -32.30 -32.03
N LYS A 20 7.86 -32.06 -32.53
CA LYS A 20 8.95 -33.07 -32.49
C LYS A 20 9.54 -33.25 -31.10
N ILE A 21 9.34 -32.26 -30.24
CA ILE A 21 9.71 -32.26 -28.83
C ILE A 21 8.48 -31.85 -28.02
N ASP A 22 8.42 -32.28 -26.77
CA ASP A 22 7.46 -31.72 -25.84
C ASP A 22 7.90 -30.29 -25.45
N ASN A 23 6.96 -29.36 -25.49
CA ASN A 23 7.19 -27.97 -25.12
C ASN A 23 6.08 -27.52 -24.16
N PRO A 24 6.36 -27.48 -22.85
CA PRO A 24 5.37 -27.08 -21.86
C PRO A 24 5.20 -25.56 -21.77
N LEU A 25 6.04 -24.76 -22.42
CA LEU A 25 5.93 -23.30 -22.35
C LEU A 25 4.68 -22.81 -23.10
N ARG A 26 3.97 -21.84 -22.50
CA ARG A 26 2.76 -21.23 -23.06
C ARG A 26 2.97 -19.71 -23.18
N PHE A 27 1.97 -18.90 -22.85
CA PHE A 27 2.15 -17.45 -22.72
C PHE A 27 3.21 -17.13 -21.65
N GLN A 28 3.74 -15.90 -21.62
CA GLN A 28 4.86 -15.58 -20.74
C GLN A 28 4.46 -15.81 -19.27
N GLY A 29 5.29 -16.54 -18.53
CA GLY A 29 5.01 -16.95 -17.14
C GLY A 29 4.19 -18.24 -16.99
N GLN A 30 3.66 -18.80 -18.09
CA GLN A 30 2.80 -19.98 -18.05
C GLN A 30 3.54 -21.27 -18.44
N TYR A 31 3.34 -22.30 -17.62
CA TYR A 31 3.79 -23.66 -17.84
C TYR A 31 2.56 -24.58 -17.98
N TYR A 32 2.51 -25.39 -19.02
CA TYR A 32 1.45 -26.35 -19.23
C TYR A 32 1.64 -27.55 -18.31
N ASP A 33 0.63 -27.77 -17.47
CA ASP A 33 0.52 -28.96 -16.65
C ASP A 33 -0.30 -30.01 -17.41
N GLN A 34 0.35 -31.12 -17.77
CA GLN A 34 -0.27 -32.18 -18.55
C GLN A 34 -1.31 -32.97 -17.76
N GLU A 35 -1.19 -33.06 -16.43
CA GLU A 35 -2.11 -33.84 -15.60
C GLU A 35 -3.49 -33.16 -15.55
N SER A 36 -3.51 -31.84 -15.37
CA SER A 36 -4.75 -31.06 -15.29
C SER A 36 -5.22 -30.49 -16.63
N GLY A 37 -4.33 -30.38 -17.63
CA GLY A 37 -4.58 -29.65 -18.87
C GLY A 37 -4.59 -28.12 -18.69
N LEU A 38 -4.23 -27.63 -17.50
CA LEU A 38 -4.23 -26.21 -17.15
C LEU A 38 -2.85 -25.60 -17.35
N HIS A 39 -2.79 -24.28 -17.30
CA HIS A 39 -1.56 -23.53 -17.34
C HIS A 39 -1.21 -23.06 -15.92
N TYR A 40 -0.16 -23.61 -15.34
CA TYR A 40 0.40 -23.10 -14.10
C TYR A 40 1.07 -21.75 -14.36
N ASN A 41 0.56 -20.70 -13.73
CA ASN A 41 1.09 -19.35 -13.78
C ASN A 41 1.51 -18.92 -12.37
N ARG A 42 2.58 -19.54 -11.87
CA ARG A 42 3.26 -19.28 -10.59
C ARG A 42 2.36 -19.25 -9.35
N HIS A 43 1.51 -18.24 -9.16
CA HIS A 43 0.59 -18.16 -8.02
C HIS A 43 -0.80 -18.73 -8.31
N ARG A 44 -1.17 -18.95 -9.58
CA ARG A 44 -2.51 -19.40 -9.96
C ARG A 44 -2.50 -20.38 -11.13
N TYR A 45 -3.51 -21.25 -11.17
CA TYR A 45 -3.81 -22.07 -12.34
C TYR A 45 -4.77 -21.33 -13.28
N TYR A 46 -4.36 -21.21 -14.53
CA TYR A 46 -5.07 -20.55 -15.62
C TYR A 46 -5.72 -21.58 -16.55
N HIS A 47 -6.98 -21.35 -16.89
CA HIS A 47 -7.72 -22.18 -17.82
C HIS A 47 -7.83 -21.47 -19.18
N PRO A 48 -7.08 -21.91 -20.21
CA PRO A 48 -7.00 -21.20 -21.48
C PRO A 48 -8.30 -21.20 -22.28
N ASP A 49 -9.12 -22.26 -22.17
CA ASP A 49 -10.38 -22.37 -22.91
C ASP A 49 -11.43 -21.33 -22.49
N ILE A 50 -11.50 -21.02 -21.19
CA ILE A 50 -12.44 -20.03 -20.63
C ILE A 50 -11.79 -18.66 -20.37
N GLY A 51 -10.48 -18.56 -20.53
CA GLY A 51 -9.73 -17.30 -20.45
C GLY A 51 -9.61 -16.70 -19.05
N ARG A 52 -9.57 -17.52 -17.99
CA ARG A 52 -9.52 -17.02 -16.59
C ARG A 52 -8.77 -17.95 -15.63
N TYR A 53 -8.45 -17.44 -14.45
CA TYR A 53 -7.91 -18.23 -13.35
C TYR A 53 -9.00 -19.04 -12.64
N LEU A 54 -8.59 -20.16 -12.03
CA LEU A 54 -9.48 -21.02 -11.24
C LEU A 54 -9.67 -20.53 -9.81
N THR A 55 -8.68 -19.82 -9.27
CA THR A 55 -8.71 -19.28 -7.92
C THR A 55 -8.75 -17.75 -7.94
N PRO A 56 -9.41 -17.12 -6.96
CA PRO A 56 -9.33 -15.68 -6.76
C PRO A 56 -7.86 -15.23 -6.63
N ASP A 57 -7.57 -14.01 -7.09
CA ASP A 57 -6.26 -13.41 -6.93
C ASP A 57 -5.84 -13.42 -5.44
N PRO A 58 -4.68 -14.02 -5.09
CA PRO A 58 -4.15 -13.99 -3.73
C PRO A 58 -3.96 -12.58 -3.16
N VAL A 59 -3.74 -11.57 -4.02
CA VAL A 59 -3.67 -10.16 -3.59
C VAL A 59 -5.04 -9.49 -3.47
N LYS A 60 -6.13 -10.25 -3.63
CA LYS A 60 -7.52 -9.85 -3.45
C LYS A 60 -7.87 -8.67 -4.38
N LEU A 61 -8.54 -7.66 -3.84
CA LEU A 61 -8.96 -6.46 -4.59
C LEU A 61 -7.78 -5.65 -5.17
N ALA A 62 -6.55 -5.86 -4.69
CA ALA A 62 -5.37 -5.23 -5.30
C ALA A 62 -5.06 -5.80 -6.69
N GLY A 63 -5.53 -7.01 -6.99
CA GLY A 63 -5.47 -7.64 -8.30
C GLY A 63 -6.55 -7.17 -9.28
N GLY A 64 -7.27 -6.10 -8.94
CA GLY A 64 -8.42 -5.60 -9.70
C GLY A 64 -9.77 -6.12 -9.19
N ILE A 65 -10.83 -5.57 -9.78
CA ILE A 65 -12.22 -5.84 -9.36
C ILE A 65 -12.64 -7.28 -9.71
N ASN A 66 -12.07 -7.85 -10.78
CA ASN A 66 -12.34 -9.23 -11.18
C ASN A 66 -11.22 -10.16 -10.70
N ALA A 67 -11.43 -10.79 -9.55
CA ALA A 67 -10.43 -11.64 -8.91
C ALA A 67 -10.01 -12.87 -9.74
N TYR A 68 -10.75 -13.26 -10.77
CA TYR A 68 -10.43 -14.41 -11.62
C TYR A 68 -9.83 -14.01 -12.98
N GLN A 69 -9.71 -12.72 -13.27
CA GLN A 69 -9.26 -12.25 -14.58
C GLN A 69 -7.79 -12.58 -14.84
N TYR A 70 -7.47 -12.99 -16.07
CA TYR A 70 -6.08 -13.09 -16.55
C TYR A 70 -5.48 -11.72 -16.82
N VAL A 71 -5.92 -11.08 -17.91
CA VAL A 71 -5.62 -9.68 -18.24
C VAL A 71 -6.82 -9.05 -18.96
N PRO A 72 -6.94 -7.70 -18.97
CA PRO A 72 -7.98 -7.01 -19.74
C PRO A 72 -7.89 -7.25 -21.25
N ASN A 73 -6.67 -7.31 -21.81
CA ASN A 73 -6.45 -7.54 -23.24
C ASN A 73 -5.27 -8.51 -23.50
N PRO A 74 -5.53 -9.82 -23.71
CA PRO A 74 -4.47 -10.83 -23.79
C PRO A 74 -3.63 -10.79 -25.07
N THR A 75 -3.98 -9.95 -26.05
CA THR A 75 -3.17 -9.76 -27.27
C THR A 75 -2.07 -8.72 -27.09
N GLY A 76 -2.20 -7.81 -26.13
CA GLY A 76 -1.21 -6.77 -25.84
C GLY A 76 -0.68 -6.75 -24.41
N TRP A 77 -1.30 -7.52 -23.50
CA TRP A 77 -1.01 -7.51 -22.08
C TRP A 77 -0.67 -8.91 -21.61
N VAL A 78 0.18 -8.98 -20.58
CA VAL A 78 0.63 -10.26 -20.01
C VAL A 78 0.64 -10.16 -18.49
N ASP A 79 0.33 -11.28 -17.83
CA ASP A 79 0.48 -11.45 -16.38
C ASP A 79 1.53 -12.53 -16.11
N PRO A 80 2.83 -12.18 -16.02
CA PRO A 80 3.91 -13.15 -15.84
C PRO A 80 3.96 -13.77 -14.45
N LEU A 81 3.25 -13.19 -13.48
CA LEU A 81 3.29 -13.64 -12.09
C LEU A 81 2.07 -14.44 -11.70
N GLY A 82 0.99 -14.38 -12.47
CA GLY A 82 -0.29 -14.85 -11.98
C GLY A 82 -0.83 -13.96 -10.88
N LEU A 83 -0.53 -12.66 -10.89
CA LEU A 83 -1.04 -11.65 -9.97
C LEU A 83 -1.40 -10.44 -10.82
N SER A 84 -2.68 -10.10 -10.87
CA SER A 84 -3.20 -9.16 -11.86
C SER A 84 -2.79 -7.72 -11.48
N PHE A 85 -1.58 -7.32 -11.86
CA PHE A 85 -1.10 -5.93 -11.78
C PHE A 85 -0.75 -5.48 -13.20
N ASN A 86 -1.51 -4.52 -13.74
CA ASN A 86 -1.40 -4.02 -15.11
C ASN A 86 0.05 -3.91 -15.58
N CYS A 87 0.43 -4.63 -16.63
CA CYS A 87 1.75 -4.48 -17.25
C CYS A 87 1.66 -4.40 -18.78
N PRO A 88 1.97 -3.24 -19.39
CA PRO A 88 2.62 -3.19 -20.68
C PRO A 88 4.12 -3.48 -20.51
N GLY A 89 4.67 -4.35 -21.34
CA GLY A 89 6.10 -4.68 -21.33
C GLY A 89 6.98 -3.51 -21.77
N LEU A 90 8.12 -3.37 -21.08
CA LEU A 90 9.35 -2.68 -21.48
C LEU A 90 9.18 -1.30 -22.14
N GLY A 91 9.26 -0.24 -21.34
CA GLY A 91 9.93 1.00 -21.77
C GLY A 91 9.09 2.26 -21.95
N THR A 92 7.79 2.26 -21.72
CA THR A 92 7.02 3.53 -21.77
C THR A 92 6.10 3.69 -20.57
N LYS A 93 6.08 4.93 -20.06
CA LYS A 93 5.39 5.36 -18.85
C LYS A 93 3.98 4.79 -18.80
N SER A 94 3.74 3.90 -17.85
CA SER A 94 2.42 3.31 -17.60
C SER A 94 1.43 4.44 -17.26
N PRO A 95 0.36 4.67 -18.05
CA PRO A 95 -0.72 5.51 -17.61
C PRO A 95 -1.60 4.66 -16.69
N THR A 96 -1.58 5.03 -15.41
CA THR A 96 -2.63 4.76 -14.42
C THR A 96 -2.88 3.28 -14.10
N CYS A 97 -1.90 2.61 -13.50
CA CYS A 97 -2.17 1.80 -12.33
C CYS A 97 -1.95 2.69 -11.11
N SER A 98 -2.93 3.54 -10.82
CA SER A 98 -3.01 4.14 -9.50
C SER A 98 -3.38 3.03 -8.53
N SER A 99 -2.37 2.32 -8.02
CA SER A 99 -2.40 2.05 -6.59
C SER A 99 -2.85 3.35 -5.91
N PRO A 100 -3.56 3.33 -4.76
CA PRO A 100 -3.32 4.40 -3.82
C PRO A 100 -1.84 4.27 -3.45
N ALA A 101 -0.95 4.79 -4.31
CA ALA A 101 0.24 5.43 -3.83
C ALA A 101 -0.30 6.38 -2.78
N GLU A 102 0.18 6.24 -1.54
CA GLU A 102 0.10 7.38 -0.65
C GLU A 102 0.50 8.60 -1.48
N PRO A 103 -0.31 9.67 -1.43
CA PRO A 103 -0.13 10.82 -2.31
C PRO A 103 1.35 11.20 -2.30
N ASP A 104 1.93 11.41 -3.48
CA ASP A 104 3.30 11.94 -3.64
C ASP A 104 3.52 12.96 -2.52
N ILE A 105 4.57 12.79 -1.70
CA ILE A 105 4.79 13.58 -0.50
C ILE A 105 4.53 15.04 -0.88
N PRO A 106 3.43 15.65 -0.40
CA PRO A 106 3.05 16.96 -0.89
C PRO A 106 4.21 17.90 -0.59
N ASN A 107 4.45 18.89 -1.46
CA ASN A 107 5.46 19.93 -1.22
C ASN A 107 4.96 20.90 -0.12
N ILE A 108 4.58 20.32 1.02
CA ILE A 108 4.05 20.95 2.20
C ILE A 108 5.02 20.65 3.35
N SER A 109 5.36 21.71 4.08
CA SER A 109 6.19 21.58 5.28
C SER A 109 5.43 20.84 6.38
N ARG A 110 6.16 20.27 7.35
CA ARG A 110 5.58 19.77 8.61
C ARG A 110 4.60 20.76 9.25
N ARG A 111 4.94 22.05 9.23
CA ARG A 111 4.03 23.10 9.75
C ARG A 111 2.76 23.20 8.91
N GLY A 112 2.85 23.11 7.59
CA GLY A 112 1.68 23.15 6.70
C GLY A 112 0.73 21.98 6.95
N ALA A 113 1.25 20.75 6.97
CA ALA A 113 0.45 19.55 7.26
C ALA A 113 -0.20 19.61 8.65
N PHE A 114 0.51 20.11 9.67
CA PHE A 114 -0.06 20.31 11.00
C PHE A 114 -1.21 21.33 11.01
N ARG A 115 -1.09 22.42 10.24
CA ARG A 115 -2.17 23.43 10.11
C ARG A 115 -3.37 22.89 9.36
N GLU A 116 -3.15 22.01 8.38
CA GLU A 116 -4.19 21.31 7.65
C GLU A 116 -4.96 20.36 8.58
N ALA A 117 -4.25 19.52 9.34
CA ALA A 117 -4.86 18.63 10.33
C ALA A 117 -5.72 19.40 11.36
N LYS A 118 -5.24 20.56 11.85
CA LYS A 118 -6.03 21.41 12.75
C LYS A 118 -7.29 21.96 12.08
N ARG A 119 -7.19 22.38 10.81
CA ARG A 119 -8.32 22.92 10.06
C ARG A 119 -9.42 21.88 9.88
N ASP A 120 -9.05 20.71 9.39
CA ASP A 120 -9.99 19.61 9.11
C ASP A 120 -10.63 19.09 10.40
N ALA A 121 -9.89 19.13 11.51
CA ALA A 121 -10.38 18.76 12.83
C ALA A 121 -11.27 19.84 13.50
N ASN A 122 -11.48 21.00 12.88
CA ASN A 122 -12.13 22.17 13.49
C ASN A 122 -11.45 22.67 14.78
N ILE A 123 -10.12 22.62 14.83
CA ILE A 123 -9.32 23.15 15.94
C ILE A 123 -8.86 24.58 15.57
N PRO A 124 -9.20 25.61 16.36
CA PRO A 124 -8.72 26.97 16.15
C PRO A 124 -7.20 27.03 15.98
N MET A 125 -6.74 27.73 14.94
CA MET A 125 -5.30 27.79 14.63
C MET A 125 -4.47 28.37 15.76
N SER A 126 -5.05 29.28 16.56
CA SER A 126 -4.46 29.89 17.77
C SER A 126 -4.43 28.96 18.98
N GLN A 127 -5.27 27.91 19.03
CA GLN A 127 -5.33 27.00 20.18
C GLN A 127 -3.99 26.26 20.33
N GLN A 128 -3.43 26.31 21.53
CA GLN A 128 -2.27 25.52 21.93
C GLN A 128 -2.72 24.12 22.37
N PRO A 129 -1.84 23.09 22.29
CA PRO A 129 -2.16 21.78 22.84
C PRO A 129 -2.56 21.86 24.31
N ASP A 130 -3.47 20.99 24.72
CA ASP A 130 -3.84 20.83 26.11
C ASP A 130 -2.59 20.42 26.91
N LYS A 131 -2.44 20.98 28.11
CA LYS A 131 -1.38 20.57 29.03
C LYS A 131 -1.82 19.30 29.73
N VAL A 132 -1.05 18.24 29.57
CA VAL A 132 -1.29 16.94 30.22
C VAL A 132 -0.20 16.72 31.25
N ALA A 133 -0.60 16.40 32.49
CA ALA A 133 0.32 16.04 33.55
C ALA A 133 0.96 14.68 33.27
N ASP A 134 2.29 14.63 33.25
CA ASP A 134 3.03 13.39 33.11
C ASP A 134 2.89 12.57 34.41
N ALA A 135 2.27 11.39 34.33
CA ALA A 135 1.94 10.57 35.49
C ALA A 135 3.15 10.13 36.34
N LYS A 136 4.37 10.19 35.80
CA LYS A 136 5.59 9.81 36.52
C LYS A 136 6.31 11.00 37.14
N SER A 137 6.30 12.15 36.47
CA SER A 137 7.05 13.34 36.88
C SER A 137 6.19 14.43 37.49
N GLY A 138 4.86 14.38 37.36
CA GLY A 138 3.93 15.42 37.79
C GLY A 138 4.02 16.71 36.97
N LEU A 139 4.96 16.80 36.03
CA LEU A 139 5.18 17.96 35.19
C LEU A 139 4.11 18.03 34.09
N GLU A 140 3.49 19.20 33.95
CA GLU A 140 2.61 19.50 32.83
C GLU A 140 3.40 19.60 31.52
N LYS A 141 3.02 18.80 30.53
CA LYS A 141 3.62 18.81 29.19
C LYS A 141 2.54 19.08 28.15
N GLN A 142 2.91 19.83 27.12
CA GLN A 142 2.04 20.09 25.96
C GLN A 142 1.99 18.93 24.96
N TYR A 143 2.73 17.86 25.23
CA TYR A 143 2.72 16.64 24.42
C TYR A 143 2.97 15.41 25.29
N GLY A 144 2.28 14.34 24.96
CA GLY A 144 2.61 12.99 25.40
C GLY A 144 3.59 12.33 24.44
N THR A 145 4.10 11.18 24.85
CA THR A 145 4.99 10.36 24.04
C THR A 145 4.39 8.96 23.94
N VAL A 146 4.17 8.47 22.72
CA VAL A 146 3.61 7.13 22.48
C VAL A 146 4.62 6.28 21.73
N LYS A 147 4.74 5.01 22.12
CA LYS A 147 5.57 4.03 21.42
C LYS A 147 4.96 3.71 20.06
N MET A 148 5.77 3.83 19.01
CA MET A 148 5.35 3.43 17.68
C MET A 148 5.47 1.92 17.53
N SER A 149 4.48 1.31 16.89
CA SER A 149 4.48 -0.12 16.63
C SER A 149 4.16 -0.42 15.17
N ASP A 150 4.61 -1.57 14.70
CA ASP A 150 4.14 -2.14 13.46
C ASP A 150 2.67 -2.61 13.59
N ILE A 151 2.14 -3.15 12.48
CA ILE A 151 0.80 -3.75 12.42
C ILE A 151 0.62 -4.93 13.38
N ASN A 152 1.71 -5.58 13.79
CA ASN A 152 1.75 -6.71 14.73
C ASN A 152 2.06 -6.28 16.17
N GLN A 153 1.95 -4.99 16.49
CA GLN A 153 2.23 -4.38 17.80
C GLN A 153 3.69 -4.47 18.29
N ARG A 154 4.64 -4.83 17.42
CA ARG A 154 6.07 -4.81 17.74
C ARG A 154 6.60 -3.40 17.66
N SER A 155 7.49 -3.01 18.57
CA SER A 155 8.05 -1.65 18.58
C SER A 155 8.90 -1.40 17.34
N ILE A 156 8.69 -0.25 16.70
CA ILE A 156 9.55 0.20 15.60
C ILE A 156 10.84 0.71 16.22
N LEU A 157 11.97 0.21 15.74
CA LEU A 157 13.29 0.56 16.27
C LEU A 157 13.95 1.63 15.38
N ASP A 158 14.72 2.53 15.98
CA ASP A 158 15.58 3.48 15.26
C ASP A 158 16.84 2.77 14.71
N SER A 159 17.70 3.52 14.00
CA SER A 159 18.96 3.00 13.46
C SER A 159 19.95 2.51 14.52
N LEU A 160 19.68 2.76 15.81
CA LEU A 160 20.47 2.32 16.95
C LEU A 160 19.79 1.15 17.70
N GLY A 161 18.70 0.61 17.16
CA GLY A 161 17.95 -0.50 17.76
C GLY A 161 17.06 -0.11 18.94
N LYS A 162 16.84 1.18 19.20
CA LYS A 162 15.98 1.65 20.31
C LYS A 162 14.55 1.90 19.85
N PRO A 163 13.53 1.63 20.69
CA PRO A 163 12.15 1.94 20.35
C PRO A 163 11.95 3.42 20.01
N THR A 164 11.47 3.68 18.80
CA THR A 164 11.16 5.03 18.35
C THR A 164 9.81 5.44 18.93
N ASN A 165 9.78 6.62 19.54
CA ASN A 165 8.58 7.19 20.12
C ASN A 165 8.09 8.38 19.30
N THR A 166 6.78 8.49 19.15
CA THR A 166 6.09 9.62 18.53
C THR A 166 5.59 10.60 19.58
N ARG A 167 5.55 11.89 19.23
CA ARG A 167 4.90 12.92 20.06
C ARG A 167 3.41 12.93 19.76
N VAL A 168 2.60 13.09 20.79
CA VAL A 168 1.14 13.18 20.66
C VAL A 168 0.66 14.46 21.32
N TYR A 169 -0.02 15.30 20.53
CA TYR A 169 -0.62 16.54 20.98
C TYR A 169 -2.11 16.33 21.22
N GLN A 170 -2.61 16.72 22.38
CA GLN A 170 -4.04 16.65 22.70
C GLN A 170 -4.69 18.00 22.44
N TYR A 171 -5.89 17.98 21.87
CA TYR A 171 -6.72 19.18 21.69
C TYR A 171 -8.17 18.88 22.07
N THR A 172 -8.71 19.69 22.96
CA THR A 172 -10.15 19.74 23.23
C THR A 172 -10.83 20.66 22.23
N ARG A 173 -11.79 20.14 21.45
CA ARG A 173 -12.55 20.88 20.44
C ARG A 173 -13.68 21.68 21.08
N ALA A 174 -14.28 22.59 20.32
CA ALA A 174 -15.39 23.44 20.80
C ALA A 174 -16.64 22.63 21.20
N ASP A 175 -16.84 21.45 20.63
CA ASP A 175 -17.91 20.51 20.98
C ASP A 175 -17.59 19.65 22.23
N GLY A 176 -16.46 19.91 22.90
CA GLY A 176 -15.99 19.17 24.07
C GLY A 176 -15.29 17.84 23.74
N SER A 177 -15.28 17.41 22.49
CA SER A 177 -14.60 16.18 22.09
C SER A 177 -13.09 16.37 22.01
N ILE A 178 -12.34 15.33 22.37
CA ILE A 178 -10.88 15.38 22.43
C ILE A 178 -10.28 14.59 21.28
N VAL A 179 -9.37 15.24 20.54
CA VAL A 179 -8.61 14.64 19.44
C VAL A 179 -7.12 14.71 19.71
N LEU A 180 -6.42 13.74 19.15
CA LEU A 180 -4.98 13.54 19.27
C LEU A 180 -4.34 13.74 17.89
N ILE A 181 -3.31 14.58 17.81
CA ILE A 181 -2.44 14.69 16.65
C ILE A 181 -1.13 13.96 16.97
N GLN A 182 -0.91 12.82 16.33
CA GLN A 182 0.29 12.00 16.51
C GLN A 182 1.32 12.35 15.43
N ASP A 183 2.54 12.65 15.84
CA ASP A 183 3.61 13.14 14.99
C ASP A 183 4.59 12.04 14.58
N HIS A 184 4.30 11.39 13.46
CA HIS A 184 5.19 10.39 12.85
C HIS A 184 6.26 11.05 11.97
N SER A 185 6.89 12.13 12.46
CA SER A 185 8.01 12.80 11.79
C SER A 185 9.17 11.85 11.44
N ALA A 186 9.38 10.79 12.22
CA ALA A 186 10.41 9.80 11.92
C ALA A 186 10.12 9.06 10.59
N GLY A 187 8.85 8.96 10.18
CA GLY A 187 8.41 8.00 9.16
C GLY A 187 8.62 6.56 9.64
N HIS A 188 7.93 5.60 9.05
CA HIS A 188 8.04 4.20 9.43
C HIS A 188 8.26 3.38 8.18
N VAL A 189 9.35 2.60 8.16
CA VAL A 189 9.62 1.59 7.14
C VAL A 189 9.27 0.25 7.79
N PHE A 190 8.24 -0.41 7.29
CA PHE A 190 7.74 -1.70 7.76
C PHE A 190 8.51 -2.87 7.14
N GLY A 191 9.35 -2.60 6.14
CA GLY A 191 10.32 -3.57 5.62
C GLY A 191 9.69 -4.74 4.86
N ASP A 192 8.43 -4.61 4.42
CA ASP A 192 7.83 -5.54 3.48
C ASP A 192 8.55 -5.43 2.13
N THR A 193 8.75 -6.56 1.46
CA THR A 193 9.20 -6.67 0.06
C THR A 193 8.47 -5.73 -0.92
N ASN A 194 7.25 -5.32 -0.59
CA ASN A 194 6.43 -4.41 -1.40
C ASN A 194 6.38 -2.95 -0.89
N LYS A 195 7.18 -2.57 0.13
CA LYS A 195 7.09 -1.27 0.83
C LYS A 195 5.70 -0.95 1.37
N LYS A 196 4.84 -1.96 1.52
CA LYS A 196 3.45 -1.79 1.92
C LYS A 196 3.41 -1.39 3.40
N GLY A 197 2.90 -0.20 3.66
CA GLY A 197 2.90 0.41 4.97
C GLY A 197 4.07 1.37 5.18
N ASP A 198 5.09 1.43 4.32
CA ASP A 198 6.17 2.39 4.48
C ASP A 198 5.64 3.82 4.34
N GLN A 199 5.39 4.49 5.46
CA GLN A 199 4.85 5.84 5.47
C GLN A 199 6.00 6.83 5.66
N GLY A 200 6.06 7.83 4.78
CA GLY A 200 6.89 9.00 4.96
C GLY A 200 6.54 9.78 6.23
N ALA A 201 7.19 10.92 6.47
CA ALA A 201 6.84 11.74 7.62
C ALA A 201 5.40 12.25 7.50
N HIS A 202 4.56 11.99 8.51
CA HIS A 202 3.15 12.35 8.47
C HIS A 202 2.57 12.59 9.87
N PHE A 203 1.38 13.20 9.93
CA PHE A 203 0.57 13.25 11.14
C PHE A 203 -0.64 12.32 11.03
N ASN A 204 -1.02 11.73 12.16
CA ASN A 204 -2.29 11.00 12.31
C ASN A 204 -3.20 11.75 13.26
N LEU A 205 -4.44 11.97 12.83
CA LEU A 205 -5.49 12.52 13.68
C LEU A 205 -6.37 11.38 14.20
N ARG A 206 -6.49 11.26 15.52
CA ARG A 206 -7.20 10.16 16.17
C ARG A 206 -8.09 10.68 17.31
N PRO A 207 -9.29 10.11 17.54
CA PRO A 207 -10.06 10.41 18.74
C PRO A 207 -9.40 9.81 19.99
N ILE A 208 -9.55 10.45 21.16
CA ILE A 208 -8.92 9.96 22.40
C ILE A 208 -9.38 8.56 22.81
N ALA A 209 -10.61 8.17 22.48
CA ALA A 209 -11.19 6.87 22.82
C ALA A 209 -10.54 5.70 22.06
N THR A 210 -10.12 5.94 20.82
CA THR A 210 -9.49 4.92 19.95
C THR A 210 -8.23 5.50 19.32
N PRO A 211 -7.17 5.72 20.13
CA PRO A 211 -6.01 6.53 19.76
C PRO A 211 -5.09 5.86 18.74
N ARG A 212 -5.26 4.56 18.44
CA ARG A 212 -4.45 3.85 17.43
C ARG A 212 -5.13 3.76 16.07
N THR A 213 -6.41 3.44 16.04
CA THR A 213 -7.12 3.02 14.81
C THR A 213 -8.36 3.85 14.49
N GLY A 214 -8.83 4.70 15.39
CA GLY A 214 -10.04 5.49 15.15
C GLY A 214 -9.85 6.59 14.12
N SER A 215 -10.88 6.93 13.38
CA SER A 215 -10.90 8.09 12.49
C SER A 215 -11.70 9.23 13.12
N VAL A 216 -11.35 10.48 12.77
CA VAL A 216 -12.15 11.65 13.14
C VAL A 216 -13.00 12.03 11.91
N PRO A 217 -14.34 12.13 12.00
CA PRO A 217 -15.18 12.49 10.87
C PRO A 217 -14.75 13.81 10.22
N GLY A 218 -14.72 13.84 8.88
CA GLY A 218 -14.35 15.04 8.11
C GLY A 218 -12.84 15.26 7.97
N THR A 219 -12.01 14.28 8.35
CA THR A 219 -10.55 14.42 8.34
C THR A 219 -9.88 13.32 7.52
N LYS A 220 -8.64 13.56 7.07
CA LYS A 220 -7.83 12.58 6.35
C LYS A 220 -7.25 11.54 7.31
N ASP A 221 -7.03 10.32 6.80
CA ASP A 221 -6.36 9.26 7.56
C ASP A 221 -4.92 9.63 7.92
N HIS A 222 -4.21 10.30 6.99
CA HIS A 222 -2.83 10.72 7.11
C HIS A 222 -2.60 12.12 6.54
N TYR A 223 -1.76 12.91 7.19
CA TYR A 223 -1.30 14.23 6.70
C TYR A 223 0.21 14.18 6.43
N PRO A 224 0.63 13.75 5.22
CA PRO A 224 2.04 13.63 4.88
C PRO A 224 2.72 15.00 4.74
N PHE A 225 4.03 15.06 5.00
CA PHE A 225 4.85 16.25 4.83
C PHE A 225 6.30 15.91 4.49
N ARG A 226 6.97 16.83 3.80
CA ARG A 226 8.38 16.70 3.47
C ARG A 226 9.28 16.89 4.70
N LYS A 227 10.32 16.06 4.85
CA LYS A 227 11.37 16.28 5.85
C LYS A 227 12.28 17.42 5.39
N LYS A 228 12.69 18.29 6.33
CA LYS A 228 13.46 19.51 6.05
C LYS A 228 14.81 19.28 5.32
N ASN A 229 15.31 18.04 5.28
CA ASN A 229 16.63 17.67 4.74
C ASN A 229 16.58 16.73 3.51
N GLU A 230 15.40 16.42 2.96
CA GLU A 230 15.30 15.67 1.69
C GLU A 230 15.47 16.66 0.54
N ILE A 231 16.72 16.93 0.13
CA ILE A 231 17.01 17.62 -1.13
C ILE A 231 16.73 16.61 -2.26
N LEU A 232 15.89 16.99 -3.21
CA LEU A 232 15.71 16.24 -4.46
C LEU A 232 16.98 16.47 -5.28
N GLU A 233 17.81 15.44 -5.44
CA GLU A 233 18.76 15.33 -6.57
C GLU A 233 18.01 14.94 -7.84
#